data_AF-A0A957J0T8-F1
#
_entry.id   AF-A0A957J0T8-F1
#
_cell.length_a   1.000
_cell.length_b   1.000
_cell.length_c   1.000
_cell.angle_alpha   90.00
_cell.angle_beta   90.00
_cell.angle_gamma   90.00
#
_symmetry.space_group_name_H-M   'P 1'
#
loop_
_entity.id
_entity.type
_entity.pdbx_description
1 polymer ?
#
loop_
_entity_poly.entity_id
_entity_poly.type
_entity_poly.pdbx_seq_one_letter_code
_entity_poly.pdbx_strand_id
1 'polypeptide(L)'
;MSLSSPEWYAAVSLTERVARLRKQNLSTPPSEQALQKAQRYLARWRAQTPFNQSDYFAQRLALLEVREDELLDLLSQPLDTLQHHFEAPPRWLQQLDDAFQRYDSADWAAQARQNQDDRLGGLLAITSPLVQAGTARLRAGVRALAAEHDTVPFDPRSIDRILMAPIANGLMTMVSRILVFEMQLTALNRPLQGDTPEARFDDFVQRLGDKTYALELLRLYPVLAQRLVTYVDNWVSVRLEFLRRLCADQAALRAAFAPQRADIGRLVALKGDLGDRHRGGRSVMIARFDSGLQVVYKPKPMQVDVAFQSLLGWFNARQGERPFRQARLVARDTYGWIEFFETAPCQSEAEVARFYWRMGAYLAILYSLDAADFHAENIIAVGEQPMLIDLETLFHVYFGDYPVENAAQAAEARLRTAVLKIGMLPQKIWGNKDGVAVDVSGLGAPRRQPAPRKTLVWDRPGTDEMRAKFEFVDFEMQSQHRPVLNGREVELGQYADAIYAGFEATYRLIAGQRAAYAALVAQLFADVEVRILARPTQLYTMLLMQANHPDLQRDSLPLNQLFDKLWLDVRHNPKLKQLIPSEMRDLERGDVPLFTTRPHSRHAWDSQGRQIDDCFELSGL
;
A
#
# COMPACT_ATOMS: atom_id res chain seq x y z
N MET A 1 -1.57 -31.05 -19.43
CA MET A 1 -2.00 -30.65 -18.07
C MET A 1 -3.13 -29.66 -18.24
N SER A 2 -4.34 -30.03 -17.87
CA SER A 2 -5.51 -29.33 -18.39
C SER A 2 -5.96 -28.21 -17.47
N LEU A 3 -5.94 -26.98 -17.99
CA LEU A 3 -6.63 -25.82 -17.41
C LEU A 3 -8.16 -25.95 -17.46
N SER A 4 -8.67 -27.08 -17.97
CA SER A 4 -10.05 -27.51 -17.78
C SER A 4 -10.36 -27.92 -16.34
N SER A 5 -9.38 -27.98 -15.45
CA SER A 5 -9.56 -28.32 -14.03
C SER A 5 -10.49 -27.29 -13.34
N PRO A 6 -11.64 -27.71 -12.79
CA PRO A 6 -12.59 -26.80 -12.14
C PRO A 6 -12.02 -26.11 -10.89
N GLU A 7 -10.97 -26.66 -10.28
CA GLU A 7 -10.29 -26.10 -9.12
C GLU A 7 -9.81 -24.66 -9.33
N TRP A 8 -9.42 -24.28 -10.55
CA TRP A 8 -9.04 -22.90 -10.86
C TRP A 8 -10.15 -21.88 -10.60
N TYR A 9 -11.41 -22.30 -10.71
CA TYR A 9 -12.57 -21.43 -10.50
C TYR A 9 -12.84 -21.15 -9.03
N ALA A 10 -12.16 -21.81 -8.09
CA ALA A 10 -12.18 -21.42 -6.68
C ALA A 10 -11.57 -20.02 -6.46
N ALA A 11 -10.77 -19.49 -7.38
CA ALA A 11 -10.26 -18.12 -7.30
C ALA A 11 -11.31 -17.04 -7.65
N VAL A 12 -12.39 -17.40 -8.35
CA VAL A 12 -13.45 -16.45 -8.75
C VAL A 12 -14.05 -15.83 -7.49
N SER A 13 -14.09 -14.49 -7.40
CA SER A 13 -14.50 -13.79 -6.18
C SER A 13 -15.98 -14.02 -5.88
N LEU A 14 -16.40 -13.83 -4.62
CA LEU A 14 -17.81 -13.96 -4.25
C LEU A 14 -18.71 -13.05 -5.11
N THR A 15 -18.28 -11.80 -5.33
CA THR A 15 -19.00 -10.83 -6.17
C THR A 15 -19.16 -11.33 -7.61
N GLU A 16 -18.10 -11.92 -8.18
CA GLU A 16 -18.17 -12.51 -9.52
C GLU A 16 -19.07 -13.76 -9.56
N ARG A 17 -19.03 -14.61 -8.53
CA ARG A 17 -19.90 -15.80 -8.42
C ARG A 17 -21.38 -15.38 -8.36
N VAL A 18 -21.72 -14.38 -7.52
CA VAL A 18 -23.08 -13.83 -7.41
C VAL A 18 -23.54 -13.21 -8.73
N ALA A 19 -22.70 -12.40 -9.38
CA ALA A 19 -23.04 -11.79 -10.66
C ALA A 19 -23.33 -12.83 -11.77
N ARG A 20 -22.65 -13.99 -11.74
CA ARG A 20 -22.89 -15.09 -12.68
C ARG A 20 -24.13 -15.90 -12.35
N LEU A 21 -24.38 -16.18 -11.07
CA LEU A 21 -25.61 -16.84 -10.61
C LEU A 21 -26.86 -16.11 -11.13
N ARG A 22 -26.86 -14.78 -11.12
CA ARG A 22 -28.00 -13.99 -11.64
C ARG A 22 -28.21 -14.11 -13.15
N LYS A 23 -27.14 -14.34 -13.91
CA LYS A 23 -27.20 -14.44 -15.37
C LYS A 23 -27.63 -15.82 -15.84
N GLN A 24 -27.38 -16.85 -15.05
CA GLN A 24 -27.62 -18.24 -15.40
C GLN A 24 -28.25 -18.96 -14.20
N ASN A 25 -29.53 -19.31 -14.31
CA ASN A 25 -30.23 -20.05 -13.26
C ASN A 25 -29.47 -21.35 -12.94
N LEU A 26 -29.30 -21.62 -11.65
CA LEU A 26 -28.75 -22.89 -11.19
C LEU A 26 -29.65 -24.03 -11.67
N SER A 27 -29.14 -24.79 -12.63
CA SER A 27 -29.90 -25.84 -13.30
C SER A 27 -29.73 -27.20 -12.63
N THR A 28 -28.70 -27.36 -11.79
CA THR A 28 -28.35 -28.63 -11.14
C THR A 28 -28.62 -28.56 -9.64
N PRO A 29 -29.50 -29.42 -9.09
CA PRO A 29 -29.70 -29.49 -7.65
C PRO A 29 -28.43 -30.03 -6.96
N PRO A 30 -27.96 -29.41 -5.87
CA PRO A 30 -26.78 -29.86 -5.15
C PRO A 30 -27.01 -31.23 -4.49
N SER A 31 -25.95 -32.01 -4.30
CA SER A 31 -26.05 -33.24 -3.50
C SER A 31 -26.37 -32.92 -2.05
N GLU A 32 -27.02 -33.85 -1.34
CA GLU A 32 -27.35 -33.67 0.09
C GLU A 32 -26.09 -33.36 0.93
N GLN A 33 -24.98 -34.04 0.63
CA GLN A 33 -23.70 -33.80 1.29
C GLN A 33 -23.16 -32.39 1.02
N ALA A 34 -23.26 -31.90 -0.22
CA ALA A 34 -22.84 -30.56 -0.59
C ALA A 34 -23.69 -29.49 0.11
N LEU A 35 -25.01 -29.70 0.15
CA LEU A 35 -25.94 -28.83 0.86
C LEU A 35 -25.64 -28.79 2.37
N GLN A 36 -25.43 -29.94 3.01
CA GLN A 36 -25.06 -29.99 4.44
C GLN A 36 -23.73 -29.28 4.71
N LYS A 37 -22.73 -29.43 3.83
CA LYS A 37 -21.45 -28.72 3.94
C LYS A 37 -21.65 -27.20 3.81
N ALA A 38 -22.44 -26.77 2.84
CA ALA A 38 -22.76 -25.35 2.62
C ALA A 38 -23.50 -24.74 3.82
N GLN A 39 -24.48 -25.45 4.38
CA GLN A 39 -25.20 -25.03 5.59
C GLN A 39 -24.26 -24.85 6.79
N ARG A 40 -23.35 -25.81 7.03
CA ARG A 40 -22.35 -25.69 8.12
C ARG A 40 -21.39 -24.53 7.88
N TYR A 41 -20.96 -24.31 6.64
CA TYR A 41 -20.09 -23.20 6.28
C TYR A 41 -20.78 -21.85 6.48
N LEU A 42 -22.02 -21.70 6.00
CA LEU A 42 -22.83 -20.50 6.18
C LEU A 42 -23.13 -20.22 7.65
N ALA A 43 -23.47 -21.24 8.44
CA ALA A 43 -23.69 -21.11 9.88
C ALA A 43 -22.43 -20.61 10.61
N ARG A 44 -21.24 -21.13 10.25
CA ARG A 44 -19.97 -20.64 10.78
C ARG A 44 -19.67 -19.21 10.38
N TRP A 45 -19.94 -18.84 9.13
CA TRP A 45 -19.77 -17.47 8.65
C TRP A 45 -20.65 -16.51 9.44
N ARG A 46 -21.92 -16.85 9.60
CA ARG A 46 -22.87 -16.05 10.40
C ARG A 46 -22.48 -15.97 11.87
N ALA A 47 -21.86 -17.01 12.43
CA ALA A 47 -21.41 -17.02 13.82
C ALA A 47 -20.16 -16.15 14.10
N GLN A 48 -19.50 -15.62 13.06
CA GLN A 48 -18.37 -14.71 13.23
C GLN A 48 -18.81 -13.34 13.77
N THR A 49 -18.08 -12.77 14.71
CA THR A 49 -18.26 -11.36 15.11
C THR A 49 -17.85 -10.42 13.96
N PRO A 50 -18.68 -9.43 13.59
CA PRO A 50 -19.90 -8.97 14.28
C PRO A 50 -21.23 -9.57 13.80
N PHE A 51 -21.23 -10.46 12.82
CA PHE A 51 -22.45 -11.07 12.24
C PHE A 51 -23.26 -11.94 13.19
N ASN A 52 -22.65 -12.42 14.27
CA ASN A 52 -23.34 -13.13 15.34
C ASN A 52 -24.26 -12.22 16.19
N GLN A 53 -24.24 -10.92 15.95
CA GLN A 53 -25.00 -9.91 16.67
C GLN A 53 -25.72 -9.02 15.64
N SER A 54 -26.98 -8.65 15.91
CA SER A 54 -27.81 -7.78 15.06
C SER A 54 -28.08 -8.32 13.63
N ASP A 55 -28.38 -7.43 12.69
CA ASP A 55 -28.72 -7.70 11.29
C ASP A 55 -27.52 -7.47 10.32
N TYR A 56 -26.30 -7.27 10.83
CA TYR A 56 -25.11 -7.00 9.99
C TYR A 56 -24.87 -8.03 8.88
N PHE A 57 -25.17 -9.30 9.12
CA PHE A 57 -25.06 -10.33 8.08
C PHE A 57 -26.04 -10.07 6.93
N ALA A 58 -27.30 -9.75 7.24
CA ALA A 58 -28.29 -9.40 6.23
C ALA A 58 -27.89 -8.11 5.48
N GLN A 59 -27.38 -7.10 6.18
CA GLN A 59 -26.86 -5.89 5.54
C GLN A 59 -25.67 -6.17 4.62
N ARG A 60 -24.78 -7.10 5.01
CA ARG A 60 -23.66 -7.55 4.19
C ARG A 60 -24.13 -8.27 2.92
N LEU A 61 -25.15 -9.11 3.02
CA LEU A 61 -25.76 -9.75 1.85
C LEU A 61 -26.48 -8.72 0.95
N ALA A 62 -27.14 -7.73 1.54
CA ALA A 62 -27.78 -6.64 0.81
C ALA A 62 -26.79 -5.79 0.01
N LEU A 63 -25.57 -5.54 0.52
CA LEU A 63 -24.50 -4.86 -0.25
C LEU A 63 -24.03 -5.67 -1.47
N LEU A 64 -24.16 -7.00 -1.43
CA LEU A 64 -23.95 -7.85 -2.59
C LEU A 64 -25.21 -8.05 -3.41
N GLU A 65 -26.35 -7.50 -2.98
CA GLU A 65 -27.69 -7.69 -3.54
C GLU A 65 -28.11 -9.17 -3.62
N VAL A 66 -27.65 -10.02 -2.71
CA VAL A 66 -27.92 -11.47 -2.71
C VAL A 66 -28.78 -11.83 -1.50
N ARG A 67 -29.70 -12.79 -1.65
CA ARG A 67 -30.43 -13.36 -0.50
C ARG A 67 -29.65 -14.48 0.18
N GLU A 68 -30.00 -14.82 1.42
CA GLU A 68 -29.33 -15.89 2.16
C GLU A 68 -29.56 -17.28 1.53
N ASP A 69 -30.75 -17.53 0.96
CA ASP A 69 -31.06 -18.74 0.18
C ASP A 69 -30.20 -18.81 -1.10
N GLU A 70 -30.07 -17.71 -1.84
CA GLU A 70 -29.23 -17.64 -3.04
C GLU A 70 -27.73 -17.84 -2.72
N LEU A 71 -27.27 -17.31 -1.58
CA LEU A 71 -25.91 -17.57 -1.12
C LEU A 71 -25.73 -19.03 -0.72
N LEU A 72 -26.69 -19.64 -0.03
CA LEU A 72 -26.62 -21.07 0.34
C LEU A 72 -26.56 -21.94 -0.92
N ASP A 73 -27.39 -21.64 -1.91
CA ASP A 73 -27.39 -22.32 -3.19
C ASP A 73 -26.01 -22.20 -3.85
N LEU A 74 -25.45 -21.00 -3.95
CA LEU A 74 -24.10 -20.76 -4.49
C LEU A 74 -23.02 -21.57 -3.75
N LEU A 75 -23.07 -21.61 -2.42
CA LEU A 75 -22.11 -22.34 -1.58
C LEU A 75 -22.22 -23.86 -1.74
N SER A 76 -23.38 -24.35 -2.17
CA SER A 76 -23.65 -25.78 -2.38
C SER A 76 -23.25 -26.28 -3.78
N GLN A 77 -23.01 -25.36 -4.72
CA GLN A 77 -22.66 -25.73 -6.09
C GLN A 77 -21.22 -26.26 -6.20
N PRO A 78 -21.00 -27.34 -6.96
CA PRO A 78 -19.65 -27.81 -7.26
C PRO A 78 -18.94 -26.86 -8.24
N LEU A 79 -17.60 -26.84 -8.20
CA LEU A 79 -16.79 -25.89 -8.98
C LEU A 79 -16.88 -26.10 -10.49
N ASP A 80 -17.18 -27.32 -10.94
CA ASP A 80 -17.46 -27.61 -12.34
C ASP A 80 -18.71 -26.86 -12.83
N THR A 81 -19.76 -26.76 -12.01
CA THR A 81 -20.94 -25.94 -12.35
C THR A 81 -20.57 -24.47 -12.47
N LEU A 82 -19.76 -23.96 -11.54
CA LEU A 82 -19.24 -22.59 -11.63
C LEU A 82 -18.41 -22.38 -12.91
N GLN A 83 -17.57 -23.34 -13.29
CA GLN A 83 -16.80 -23.31 -14.53
C GLN A 83 -17.70 -23.27 -15.77
N HIS A 84 -18.77 -24.07 -15.82
CA HIS A 84 -19.72 -24.06 -16.95
C HIS A 84 -20.43 -22.71 -17.12
N HIS A 85 -20.46 -21.87 -16.08
CA HIS A 85 -20.99 -20.51 -16.19
C HIS A 85 -20.07 -19.52 -16.90
N PHE A 86 -18.91 -19.96 -17.37
CA PHE A 86 -17.97 -19.17 -18.16
C PHE A 86 -17.98 -19.63 -19.62
N GLU A 87 -18.30 -18.70 -20.54
CA GLU A 87 -18.18 -18.95 -21.99
C GLU A 87 -16.72 -19.20 -22.41
N ALA A 88 -15.78 -18.58 -21.71
CA ALA A 88 -14.34 -18.79 -21.86
C ALA A 88 -13.64 -18.65 -20.50
N PRO A 89 -12.48 -19.30 -20.30
CA PRO A 89 -11.71 -19.18 -19.06
C PRO A 89 -11.46 -17.72 -18.66
N PRO A 90 -11.41 -17.38 -17.36
CA PRO A 90 -11.07 -16.04 -16.91
C PRO A 90 -9.75 -15.56 -17.53
N ARG A 91 -9.64 -14.25 -17.81
CA ARG A 91 -8.45 -13.66 -18.44
C ARG A 91 -7.14 -14.01 -17.71
N TRP A 92 -7.14 -13.96 -16.38
CA TRP A 92 -5.95 -14.30 -15.58
C TRP A 92 -5.52 -15.75 -15.76
N LEU A 93 -6.48 -16.67 -15.98
CA LEU A 93 -6.21 -18.09 -16.19
C LEU A 93 -5.65 -18.34 -17.59
N GLN A 94 -6.14 -17.62 -18.60
CA GLN A 94 -5.55 -17.63 -19.95
C GLN A 94 -4.11 -17.08 -19.92
N GLN A 95 -3.85 -16.03 -19.14
CA GLN A 95 -2.51 -15.47 -18.98
C GLN A 95 -1.56 -16.41 -18.24
N LEU A 96 -2.06 -17.14 -17.24
CA LEU A 96 -1.32 -18.18 -16.55
C LEU A 96 -0.92 -19.28 -17.54
N ASP A 97 -1.86 -19.76 -18.35
CA ASP A 97 -1.59 -20.78 -19.37
C ASP A 97 -0.50 -20.35 -20.36
N ASP A 98 -0.71 -19.20 -20.99
CA ASP A 98 0.21 -18.61 -21.96
C ASP A 98 1.63 -18.49 -21.40
N ALA A 99 1.75 -18.09 -20.13
CA ALA A 99 3.03 -17.95 -19.46
C ALA A 99 3.74 -19.31 -19.26
N PHE A 100 3.01 -20.34 -18.84
CA PHE A 100 3.57 -21.69 -18.62
C PHE A 100 3.88 -22.43 -19.93
N GLN A 101 3.10 -22.20 -20.99
CA GLN A 101 3.36 -22.79 -22.32
C GLN A 101 4.63 -22.23 -22.96
N ARG A 102 4.86 -20.91 -22.84
CA ARG A 102 6.01 -20.22 -23.47
C ARG A 102 7.28 -20.17 -22.61
N TYR A 103 7.21 -20.63 -21.38
CA TYR A 103 8.37 -20.65 -20.48
C TYR A 103 9.39 -21.67 -20.98
N ASP A 104 10.69 -21.39 -20.98
CA ASP A 104 11.71 -22.34 -21.49
C ASP A 104 12.81 -22.63 -20.46
N SER A 105 13.12 -21.70 -19.54
CA SER A 105 14.14 -21.89 -18.49
C SER A 105 13.94 -20.97 -17.27
N ALA A 106 14.53 -21.36 -16.12
CA ALA A 106 14.38 -20.72 -14.81
C ALA A 106 15.37 -19.58 -14.49
N ASP A 107 15.76 -18.79 -15.48
CA ASP A 107 16.78 -17.73 -15.34
C ASP A 107 16.42 -16.69 -14.25
N TRP A 108 15.12 -16.45 -14.01
CA TRP A 108 14.61 -15.51 -13.01
C TRP A 108 15.04 -15.85 -11.58
N ALA A 109 14.89 -17.10 -11.14
CA ALA A 109 15.22 -17.50 -9.77
C ALA A 109 16.72 -17.36 -9.49
N ALA A 110 17.56 -17.62 -10.50
CA ALA A 110 19.00 -17.40 -10.41
C ALA A 110 19.35 -15.90 -10.29
N GLN A 111 18.64 -15.03 -11.01
CA GLN A 111 18.79 -13.58 -10.88
C GLN A 111 18.33 -13.05 -9.51
N ALA A 112 17.23 -13.58 -8.97
CA ALA A 112 16.76 -13.20 -7.63
C ALA A 112 17.73 -13.59 -6.50
N ARG A 113 18.56 -14.62 -6.70
CA ARG A 113 19.62 -15.05 -5.76
C ARG A 113 20.88 -14.17 -5.79
N GLN A 114 20.95 -13.12 -6.62
CA GLN A 114 22.17 -12.32 -6.81
C GLN A 114 22.58 -11.46 -5.60
N ASN A 115 21.82 -11.47 -4.51
CA ASN A 115 22.31 -11.09 -3.19
C ASN A 115 22.86 -12.36 -2.51
N GLN A 116 24.19 -12.51 -2.48
CA GLN A 116 24.95 -13.76 -2.28
C GLN A 116 24.70 -14.57 -0.98
N ASP A 117 23.74 -14.21 -0.12
CA ASP A 117 23.39 -14.94 1.12
C ASP A 117 21.91 -15.37 1.21
N ASP A 118 21.07 -15.10 0.21
CA ASP A 118 19.62 -15.37 0.32
C ASP A 118 19.17 -16.64 -0.43
N ARG A 119 19.35 -17.81 0.19
CA ARG A 119 18.76 -19.08 -0.26
C ARG A 119 17.24 -18.97 -0.49
N LEU A 120 16.54 -18.08 0.23
CA LEU A 120 15.09 -17.90 0.10
C LEU A 120 14.69 -17.39 -1.28
N GLY A 121 15.56 -16.64 -1.97
CA GLY A 121 15.33 -16.20 -3.35
C GLY A 121 15.01 -17.37 -4.31
N GLY A 122 15.46 -18.57 -3.99
CA GLY A 122 15.11 -19.79 -4.72
C GLY A 122 13.60 -20.10 -4.75
N LEU A 123 12.85 -19.73 -3.71
CA LEU A 123 11.40 -19.92 -3.64
C LEU A 123 10.64 -19.18 -4.77
N LEU A 124 11.24 -18.12 -5.33
CA LEU A 124 10.66 -17.40 -6.46
C LEU A 124 10.68 -18.20 -7.78
N ALA A 125 11.30 -19.38 -7.81
CA ALA A 125 11.29 -20.28 -8.97
C ALA A 125 9.88 -20.55 -9.50
N ILE A 126 8.88 -20.72 -8.61
CA ILE A 126 7.48 -20.94 -8.99
C ILE A 126 6.88 -19.78 -9.80
N THR A 127 7.42 -18.58 -9.66
CA THR A 127 6.92 -17.35 -10.32
C THR A 127 7.59 -17.10 -11.67
N SER A 128 8.63 -17.87 -12.02
CA SER A 128 9.47 -17.62 -13.20
C SER A 128 8.70 -17.55 -14.52
N PRO A 129 7.71 -18.43 -14.81
CA PRO A 129 6.91 -18.31 -16.04
C PRO A 129 6.21 -16.96 -16.15
N LEU A 130 5.56 -16.52 -15.07
CA LEU A 130 4.83 -15.26 -15.02
C LEU A 130 5.78 -14.06 -15.16
N VAL A 131 6.90 -14.08 -14.45
CA VAL A 131 7.88 -12.99 -14.49
C VAL A 131 8.55 -12.89 -15.86
N GLN A 132 8.87 -14.02 -16.51
CA GLN A 132 9.40 -14.03 -17.87
C GLN A 132 8.39 -13.45 -18.86
N ALA A 133 7.13 -13.88 -18.80
CA ALA A 133 6.06 -13.35 -19.66
C ALA A 133 5.84 -11.84 -19.44
N GLY A 134 5.83 -11.40 -18.17
CA GLY A 134 5.75 -9.98 -17.80
C GLY A 134 6.94 -9.18 -18.33
N THR A 135 8.15 -9.69 -18.18
CA THR A 135 9.38 -9.06 -18.68
C THR A 135 9.38 -8.95 -20.20
N ALA A 136 8.92 -9.97 -20.92
CA ALA A 136 8.78 -9.94 -22.38
C ALA A 136 7.81 -8.83 -22.82
N ARG A 137 6.67 -8.69 -22.13
CA ARG A 137 5.70 -7.61 -22.36
C ARG A 137 6.27 -6.23 -22.03
N LEU A 138 7.00 -6.10 -20.91
CA LEU A 138 7.68 -4.86 -20.54
C LEU A 138 8.68 -4.45 -21.62
N ARG A 139 9.56 -5.37 -22.06
CA ARG A 139 10.54 -5.12 -23.14
C ARG A 139 9.87 -4.73 -24.45
N ALA A 140 8.75 -5.35 -24.79
CA ALA A 140 7.97 -4.98 -25.98
C ALA A 140 7.42 -3.53 -25.86
N GLY A 141 6.85 -3.18 -24.71
CA GLY A 141 6.36 -1.82 -24.45
C GLY A 141 7.48 -0.78 -24.43
N VAL A 142 8.65 -1.12 -23.88
CA VAL A 142 9.85 -0.26 -23.89
C VAL A 142 10.32 0.00 -25.31
N ARG A 143 10.36 -1.02 -26.19
CA ARG A 143 10.73 -0.85 -27.59
C ARG A 143 9.74 0.04 -28.35
N ALA A 144 8.45 -0.16 -28.13
CA ALA A 144 7.42 0.69 -28.73
C ALA A 144 7.58 2.14 -28.28
N LEU A 145 7.74 2.37 -26.98
CA LEU A 145 7.96 3.70 -26.43
C LEU A 145 9.24 4.36 -26.98
N ALA A 146 10.34 3.62 -27.09
CA ALA A 146 11.57 4.13 -27.67
C ALA A 146 11.47 4.46 -29.17
N ALA A 147 10.52 3.86 -29.89
CA ALA A 147 10.25 4.18 -31.29
C ALA A 147 9.33 5.41 -31.45
N GLU A 148 8.55 5.77 -30.42
CA GLU A 148 7.65 6.93 -30.40
C GLU A 148 8.36 8.25 -30.07
N HIS A 149 9.60 8.21 -29.58
CA HIS A 149 10.35 9.38 -29.11
C HIS A 149 11.73 9.48 -29.77
N ASP A 150 12.12 10.68 -30.20
CA ASP A 150 13.45 10.95 -30.78
C ASP A 150 14.59 10.63 -29.80
N THR A 151 14.36 10.91 -28.51
CA THR A 151 15.29 10.57 -27.42
C THR A 151 14.49 10.07 -26.22
N VAL A 152 15.07 9.12 -25.49
CA VAL A 152 14.50 8.59 -24.24
C VAL A 152 15.53 8.70 -23.10
N PRO A 153 15.10 9.04 -21.87
CA PRO A 153 16.01 9.23 -20.73
C PRO A 153 16.37 7.91 -20.05
N PHE A 154 16.55 6.82 -20.81
CA PHE A 154 16.95 5.50 -20.33
C PHE A 154 17.56 4.68 -21.47
N ASP A 155 18.24 3.57 -21.16
CA ASP A 155 18.70 2.62 -22.18
C ASP A 155 17.64 1.53 -22.43
N PRO A 156 16.96 1.50 -23.58
CA PRO A 156 15.92 0.50 -23.88
C PRO A 156 16.40 -0.95 -23.83
N ARG A 157 17.71 -1.18 -23.93
CA ARG A 157 18.31 -2.53 -23.95
C ARG A 157 18.54 -3.11 -22.55
N SER A 158 18.60 -2.26 -21.53
CA SER A 158 18.98 -2.67 -20.16
C SER A 158 18.04 -2.15 -19.06
N ILE A 159 17.07 -1.30 -19.40
CA ILE A 159 16.14 -0.68 -18.45
C ILE A 159 15.33 -1.69 -17.64
N ASP A 160 15.02 -2.86 -18.20
CA ASP A 160 14.31 -3.92 -17.51
C ASP A 160 15.01 -4.32 -16.21
N ARG A 161 16.35 -4.44 -16.20
CA ARG A 161 17.14 -4.75 -14.98
C ARG A 161 16.89 -3.76 -13.84
N ILE A 162 16.73 -2.48 -14.17
CA ILE A 162 16.44 -1.42 -13.20
C ILE A 162 15.00 -1.55 -12.66
N LEU A 163 14.06 -1.96 -13.51
CA LEU A 163 12.64 -2.07 -13.19
C LEU A 163 12.27 -3.37 -12.47
N MET A 164 13.11 -4.41 -12.56
CA MET A 164 12.91 -5.72 -11.94
C MET A 164 13.08 -5.70 -10.42
N ALA A 165 14.06 -4.98 -9.87
CA ALA A 165 14.46 -5.14 -8.46
C ALA A 165 13.30 -5.10 -7.43
N PRO A 166 12.29 -4.21 -7.53
CA PRO A 166 11.21 -4.14 -6.54
C PRO A 166 10.21 -5.33 -6.59
N ILE A 167 10.04 -6.00 -7.74
CA ILE A 167 8.99 -7.02 -7.91
C ILE A 167 9.20 -8.24 -7.00
N ALA A 168 10.46 -8.61 -6.76
CA ALA A 168 10.84 -9.81 -6.02
C ALA A 168 10.31 -9.80 -4.57
N ASN A 169 10.35 -8.65 -3.90
CA ASN A 169 9.90 -8.50 -2.51
C ASN A 169 8.40 -8.78 -2.36
N GLY A 170 7.58 -8.23 -3.28
CA GLY A 170 6.14 -8.46 -3.29
C GLY A 170 5.78 -9.92 -3.58
N LEU A 171 6.45 -10.54 -4.57
CA LEU A 171 6.27 -11.96 -4.88
C LEU A 171 6.66 -12.84 -3.69
N MET A 172 7.79 -12.57 -3.04
CA MET A 172 8.27 -13.32 -1.88
C MET A 172 7.27 -13.26 -0.73
N THR A 173 6.70 -12.09 -0.48
CA THR A 173 5.67 -11.88 0.54
C THR A 173 4.41 -12.72 0.28
N MET A 174 4.08 -12.96 -0.98
CA MET A 174 2.91 -13.76 -1.38
C MET A 174 3.16 -15.27 -1.31
N VAL A 175 4.34 -15.75 -1.72
CA VAL A 175 4.61 -17.19 -1.89
C VAL A 175 5.23 -17.85 -0.67
N SER A 176 6.03 -17.14 0.12
CA SER A 176 6.92 -17.74 1.14
C SER A 176 6.20 -18.65 2.15
N ARG A 177 5.11 -18.19 2.77
CA ARG A 177 4.33 -18.99 3.75
C ARG A 177 3.76 -20.27 3.17
N ILE A 178 3.33 -20.22 1.91
CA ILE A 178 2.71 -21.34 1.22
C ILE A 178 3.78 -22.36 0.84
N LEU A 179 4.90 -21.89 0.28
CA LEU A 179 5.98 -22.75 -0.13
C LEU A 179 6.69 -23.42 1.05
N VAL A 180 6.85 -22.72 2.17
CA VAL A 180 7.38 -23.34 3.41
C VAL A 180 6.44 -24.42 3.93
N PHE A 181 5.12 -24.18 3.91
CA PHE A 181 4.13 -25.19 4.29
C PHE A 181 4.14 -26.40 3.34
N GLU A 182 4.17 -26.18 2.03
CA GLU A 182 4.22 -27.25 1.02
C GLU A 182 5.53 -28.03 1.05
N MET A 183 6.65 -27.38 1.38
CA MET A 183 7.93 -28.06 1.58
C MET A 183 7.84 -29.04 2.75
N GLN A 184 7.26 -28.61 3.88
CA GLN A 184 7.06 -29.48 5.05
C GLN A 184 6.12 -30.65 4.74
N LEU A 185 5.00 -30.39 4.03
CA LEU A 185 4.11 -31.45 3.57
C LEU A 185 4.81 -32.42 2.61
N THR A 186 5.65 -31.90 1.71
CA THR A 186 6.42 -32.72 0.78
C THR A 186 7.35 -33.62 1.57
N ALA A 187 8.17 -33.07 2.46
CA ALA A 187 9.11 -33.83 3.29
C ALA A 187 8.45 -34.95 4.11
N LEU A 188 7.22 -34.73 4.60
CA LEU A 188 6.44 -35.74 5.33
C LEU A 188 5.92 -36.88 4.44
N ASN A 189 5.52 -36.58 3.20
CA ASN A 189 4.89 -37.56 2.30
C ASN A 189 5.90 -38.26 1.37
N ARG A 190 6.99 -37.57 1.01
CA ARG A 190 8.06 -38.05 0.14
C ARG A 190 9.39 -37.40 0.55
N PRO A 191 10.46 -38.18 0.79
CA PRO A 191 11.73 -37.59 1.16
C PRO A 191 12.25 -36.62 0.09
N LEU A 192 12.60 -35.41 0.52
CA LEU A 192 13.41 -34.48 -0.27
C LEU A 192 14.83 -35.05 -0.40
N GLN A 193 15.47 -34.84 -1.53
CA GLN A 193 16.80 -35.39 -1.81
C GLN A 193 17.90 -34.51 -1.18
N GLY A 194 18.92 -35.14 -0.60
CA GLY A 194 20.08 -34.45 -0.05
C GLY A 194 20.41 -34.85 1.39
N ASP A 195 21.70 -34.92 1.70
CA ASP A 195 22.21 -35.38 2.99
C ASP A 195 22.08 -34.31 4.10
N THR A 196 21.94 -33.04 3.73
CA THR A 196 21.80 -31.91 4.66
C THR A 196 20.45 -31.21 4.52
N PRO A 197 19.96 -30.52 5.57
CA PRO A 197 18.74 -29.71 5.49
C PRO A 197 18.77 -28.67 4.36
N GLU A 198 19.94 -28.08 4.11
CA GLU A 198 20.22 -27.16 3.02
C GLU A 198 20.04 -27.82 1.65
N ALA A 199 20.59 -29.02 1.45
CA ALA A 199 20.49 -29.74 0.19
C ALA A 199 19.04 -30.16 -0.11
N ARG A 200 18.28 -30.54 0.93
CA ARG A 200 16.85 -30.87 0.80
C ARG A 200 15.99 -29.64 0.47
N PHE A 201 16.34 -28.47 1.00
CA PHE A 201 15.73 -27.21 0.58
C PHE A 201 16.02 -26.91 -0.89
N ASP A 202 17.27 -27.10 -1.32
CA ASP A 202 17.67 -26.87 -2.71
C ASP A 202 16.95 -27.84 -3.68
N ASP A 203 16.71 -29.10 -3.29
CA ASP A 203 15.87 -30.06 -4.04
C ASP A 203 14.42 -29.56 -4.16
N PHE A 204 13.81 -29.10 -3.07
CA PHE A 204 12.47 -28.51 -3.13
C PHE A 204 12.40 -27.31 -4.07
N VAL A 205 13.38 -26.40 -3.98
CA VAL A 205 13.49 -25.24 -4.86
C VAL A 205 13.69 -25.64 -6.33
N GLN A 206 14.46 -26.70 -6.61
CA GLN A 206 14.64 -27.22 -7.96
C GLN A 206 13.30 -27.73 -8.53
N ARG A 207 12.50 -28.44 -7.72
CA ARG A 207 11.15 -28.89 -8.13
C ARG A 207 10.23 -27.72 -8.45
N LEU A 208 10.31 -26.61 -7.72
CA LEU A 208 9.56 -25.39 -8.05
C LEU A 208 9.91 -24.79 -9.42
N GLY A 209 11.09 -25.11 -9.96
CA GLY A 209 11.50 -24.71 -11.31
C GLY A 209 10.90 -25.58 -12.42
N ASP A 210 10.39 -26.78 -12.08
CA ASP A 210 9.69 -27.65 -13.02
C ASP A 210 8.26 -27.14 -13.28
N LYS A 211 7.90 -26.98 -14.54
CA LYS A 211 6.60 -26.42 -14.96
C LYS A 211 5.42 -27.23 -14.44
N THR A 212 5.55 -28.55 -14.50
CA THR A 212 4.49 -29.50 -14.17
C THR A 212 4.20 -29.41 -12.68
N TYR A 213 5.26 -29.52 -11.86
CA TYR A 213 5.17 -29.39 -10.41
C TYR A 213 4.66 -28.00 -9.98
N ALA A 214 5.20 -26.93 -10.55
CA ALA A 214 4.78 -25.56 -10.24
C ALA A 214 3.30 -25.34 -10.57
N LEU A 215 2.82 -25.80 -11.73
CA LEU A 215 1.44 -25.65 -12.14
C LEU A 215 0.49 -26.49 -11.27
N GLU A 216 0.88 -27.70 -10.88
CA GLU A 216 0.12 -28.54 -9.94
C GLU A 216 0.00 -27.89 -8.56
N LEU A 217 1.08 -27.32 -8.04
CA LEU A 217 1.06 -26.61 -6.76
C LEU A 217 0.18 -25.36 -6.84
N LEU A 218 0.30 -24.55 -7.89
CA LEU A 218 -0.56 -23.38 -8.10
C LEU A 218 -2.04 -23.76 -8.25
N ARG A 219 -2.34 -24.94 -8.80
CA ARG A 219 -3.71 -25.47 -8.92
C ARG A 219 -4.33 -25.80 -7.56
N LEU A 220 -3.51 -26.17 -6.57
CA LEU A 220 -3.95 -26.32 -5.17
C LEU A 220 -4.23 -24.97 -4.51
N TYR A 221 -3.61 -23.89 -5.02
CA TYR A 221 -3.73 -22.51 -4.52
C TYR A 221 -4.19 -21.53 -5.61
N PRO A 222 -5.39 -21.71 -6.20
CA PRO A 222 -5.82 -20.94 -7.37
C PRO A 222 -5.95 -19.44 -7.07
N VAL A 223 -6.26 -19.04 -5.83
CA VAL A 223 -6.29 -17.62 -5.43
C VAL A 223 -4.87 -17.03 -5.46
N LEU A 224 -3.85 -17.79 -5.02
CA LEU A 224 -2.46 -17.35 -5.15
C LEU A 224 -2.11 -17.15 -6.63
N ALA A 225 -2.46 -18.11 -7.49
CA ALA A 225 -2.17 -18.02 -8.93
C ALA A 225 -2.79 -16.77 -9.55
N GLN A 226 -4.07 -16.50 -9.28
CA GLN A 226 -4.76 -15.28 -9.74
C GLN A 226 -4.06 -14.00 -9.24
N ARG A 227 -3.70 -13.96 -7.95
CA ARG A 227 -3.04 -12.79 -7.36
C ARG A 227 -1.63 -12.59 -7.94
N LEU A 228 -0.87 -13.65 -8.20
CA LEU A 228 0.46 -13.57 -8.82
C LEU A 228 0.38 -13.02 -10.25
N VAL A 229 -0.56 -13.51 -11.06
CA VAL A 229 -0.81 -12.98 -12.42
C VAL A 229 -1.16 -11.49 -12.34
N THR A 230 -2.09 -11.13 -11.46
CA THR A 230 -2.54 -9.73 -11.27
C THR A 230 -1.38 -8.83 -10.82
N TYR A 231 -0.54 -9.31 -9.90
CA TYR A 231 0.60 -8.54 -9.39
C TYR A 231 1.64 -8.28 -10.50
N VAL A 232 1.98 -9.29 -11.31
CA VAL A 232 2.90 -9.12 -12.44
C VAL A 232 2.30 -8.19 -13.51
N ASP A 233 1.01 -8.30 -13.80
CA ASP A 233 0.31 -7.42 -14.74
C ASP A 233 0.32 -5.95 -14.31
N ASN A 234 0.03 -5.70 -13.03
CA ASN A 234 0.09 -4.37 -12.44
C ASN A 234 1.51 -3.83 -12.49
N TRP A 235 2.52 -4.65 -12.15
CA TRP A 235 3.92 -4.26 -12.26
C TRP A 235 4.28 -3.83 -13.68
N VAL A 236 3.97 -4.62 -14.72
CA VAL A 236 4.25 -4.22 -16.12
C VAL A 236 3.57 -2.90 -16.45
N SER A 237 2.29 -2.76 -16.09
CA SER A 237 1.47 -1.59 -16.42
C SER A 237 2.00 -0.32 -15.75
N VAL A 238 2.33 -0.40 -14.46
CA VAL A 238 2.85 0.72 -13.66
C VAL A 238 4.23 1.15 -14.13
N ARG A 239 5.12 0.20 -14.48
CA ARG A 239 6.47 0.55 -14.98
C ARG A 239 6.42 1.17 -16.38
N LEU A 240 5.56 0.69 -17.28
CA LEU A 240 5.35 1.33 -18.59
C LEU A 240 4.68 2.70 -18.46
N GLU A 241 3.73 2.86 -17.54
CA GLU A 241 3.13 4.16 -17.23
C GLU A 241 4.20 5.16 -16.75
N PHE A 242 5.06 4.74 -15.82
CA PHE A 242 6.18 5.55 -15.33
C PHE A 242 7.12 5.97 -16.47
N LEU A 243 7.58 5.04 -17.31
CA LEU A 243 8.49 5.37 -18.40
C LEU A 243 7.86 6.32 -19.42
N ARG A 244 6.59 6.13 -19.77
CA ARG A 244 5.87 7.03 -20.68
C ARG A 244 5.80 8.45 -20.12
N ARG A 245 5.46 8.59 -18.84
CA ARG A 245 5.41 9.88 -18.14
C ARG A 245 6.80 10.51 -18.04
N LEU A 246 7.84 9.71 -17.79
CA LEU A 246 9.23 10.16 -17.77
C LEU A 246 9.68 10.72 -19.13
N CYS A 247 9.36 10.05 -20.24
CA CYS A 247 9.63 10.56 -21.58
C CYS A 247 8.87 11.88 -21.84
N ALA A 248 7.58 11.92 -21.52
CA ALA A 248 6.75 13.10 -21.74
C ALA A 248 7.22 14.33 -20.95
N ASP A 249 7.75 14.13 -19.74
CA ASP A 249 8.10 15.22 -18.84
C ASP A 249 9.58 15.61 -18.84
N GLN A 250 10.44 14.96 -19.65
CA GLN A 250 11.88 15.19 -19.64
C GLN A 250 12.28 16.67 -19.68
N ALA A 251 11.64 17.47 -20.53
CA ALA A 251 11.91 18.91 -20.64
C ALA A 251 11.51 19.69 -19.38
N ALA A 252 10.35 19.35 -18.78
CA ALA A 252 9.87 19.96 -17.54
C ALA A 252 10.74 19.57 -16.35
N LEU A 253 11.16 18.30 -16.27
CA LEU A 253 12.09 17.81 -15.25
C LEU A 253 13.44 18.52 -15.33
N ARG A 254 13.99 18.70 -16.54
CA ARG A 254 15.22 19.46 -16.76
C ARG A 254 15.05 20.89 -16.27
N ALA A 255 13.99 21.58 -16.70
CA ALA A 255 13.75 22.97 -16.35
C ALA A 255 13.59 23.17 -14.83
N ALA A 256 12.87 22.28 -14.15
CA ALA A 256 12.61 22.39 -12.71
C ALA A 256 13.82 21.97 -11.85
N PHE A 257 14.48 20.86 -12.19
CA PHE A 257 15.42 20.20 -11.29
C PHE A 257 16.89 20.33 -11.71
N ALA A 258 17.17 20.55 -12.99
CA ALA A 258 18.52 20.65 -13.53
C ALA A 258 18.65 21.76 -14.61
N PRO A 259 18.24 23.02 -14.33
CA PRO A 259 18.14 24.07 -15.35
C PRO A 259 19.48 24.40 -16.03
N GLN A 260 20.58 24.20 -15.32
CA GLN A 260 21.95 24.43 -15.80
C GLN A 260 22.51 23.28 -16.67
N ARG A 261 21.77 22.18 -16.83
CA ARG A 261 22.19 21.01 -17.62
C ARG A 261 21.48 20.97 -18.97
N ALA A 262 22.13 20.36 -19.96
CA ALA A 262 21.56 20.12 -21.29
C ALA A 262 20.41 19.10 -21.24
N ASP A 263 20.52 18.08 -20.38
CA ASP A 263 19.52 17.05 -20.15
C ASP A 263 19.52 16.55 -18.68
N ILE A 264 18.60 15.65 -18.35
CA ILE A 264 18.47 15.05 -17.00
C ILE A 264 19.38 13.84 -16.78
N GLY A 265 20.03 13.31 -17.82
CA GLY A 265 20.77 12.05 -17.83
C GLY A 265 19.91 10.83 -18.18
N ARG A 266 20.54 9.65 -18.16
CA ARG A 266 19.87 8.35 -18.31
C ARG A 266 19.49 7.78 -16.96
N LEU A 267 18.31 7.17 -16.86
CA LEU A 267 17.88 6.46 -15.66
C LEU A 267 18.82 5.28 -15.40
N VAL A 268 19.43 5.25 -14.21
CA VAL A 268 20.37 4.20 -13.79
C VAL A 268 19.90 3.45 -12.54
N ALA A 269 18.95 4.00 -11.79
CA ALA A 269 18.32 3.28 -10.69
C ALA A 269 16.90 3.77 -10.43
N LEU A 270 16.06 2.86 -9.95
CA LEU A 270 14.70 3.13 -9.53
C LEU A 270 14.46 2.44 -8.19
N LYS A 271 14.21 3.21 -7.14
CA LYS A 271 13.69 2.68 -5.88
C LYS A 271 12.17 2.73 -5.94
N GLY A 272 11.53 1.58 -6.11
CA GLY A 272 10.07 1.44 -6.16
C GLY A 272 9.46 1.04 -4.82
N ASP A 273 8.14 0.90 -4.83
CA ASP A 273 7.34 0.34 -3.74
C ASP A 273 7.55 1.09 -2.41
N LEU A 274 7.67 2.42 -2.51
CA LEU A 274 7.75 3.33 -1.38
C LEU A 274 6.33 3.72 -0.95
N GLY A 275 6.00 3.41 0.31
CA GLY A 275 4.66 3.58 0.86
C GLY A 275 3.68 2.49 0.43
N ASP A 276 2.41 2.71 0.74
CA ASP A 276 1.33 1.80 0.38
C ASP A 276 1.09 1.74 -1.14
N ARG A 277 0.63 0.57 -1.60
CA ARG A 277 0.16 0.38 -2.98
C ARG A 277 -1.32 0.68 -3.08
N HIS A 278 -1.69 1.45 -4.09
CA HIS A 278 -3.07 1.86 -4.37
C HIS A 278 -3.37 1.79 -5.86
N ARG A 279 -4.65 1.84 -6.24
CA ARG A 279 -5.12 2.07 -7.63
C ARG A 279 -4.42 1.16 -8.66
N GLY A 280 -4.36 -0.14 -8.42
CA GLY A 280 -3.71 -1.13 -9.29
C GLY A 280 -2.20 -1.22 -9.09
N GLY A 281 -1.72 -1.21 -7.84
CA GLY A 281 -0.30 -1.38 -7.53
C GLY A 281 0.58 -0.14 -7.71
N ARG A 282 0.00 1.06 -7.88
CA ARG A 282 0.76 2.31 -7.94
C ARG A 282 1.30 2.68 -6.57
N SER A 283 2.56 3.12 -6.53
CA SER A 283 3.24 3.60 -5.34
C SER A 283 4.26 4.68 -5.73
N VAL A 284 4.77 5.41 -4.74
CA VAL A 284 5.84 6.40 -4.96
C VAL A 284 7.12 5.69 -5.44
N MET A 285 7.89 6.36 -6.30
CA MET A 285 9.19 5.86 -6.80
C MET A 285 10.25 6.97 -6.75
N ILE A 286 11.49 6.62 -6.45
CA ILE A 286 12.64 7.54 -6.56
C ILE A 286 13.48 7.12 -7.76
N ALA A 287 13.58 8.02 -8.73
CA ALA A 287 14.38 7.84 -9.94
C ALA A 287 15.75 8.50 -9.75
N ARG A 288 16.83 7.80 -10.10
CA ARG A 288 18.20 8.31 -10.12
C ARG A 288 18.79 8.21 -11.52
N PHE A 289 19.40 9.30 -11.97
CA PHE A 289 20.04 9.41 -13.28
C PHE A 289 21.56 9.35 -13.18
N ASP A 290 22.25 8.97 -14.26
CA ASP A 290 23.72 8.96 -14.38
C ASP A 290 24.35 10.36 -14.16
N SER A 291 23.56 11.40 -14.41
CA SER A 291 23.89 12.80 -14.13
C SER A 291 24.05 13.09 -12.62
N GLY A 292 23.58 12.19 -11.75
CA GLY A 292 23.47 12.37 -10.30
C GLY A 292 22.14 12.99 -9.86
N LEU A 293 21.28 13.43 -10.80
CA LEU A 293 19.95 13.92 -10.47
C LEU A 293 19.12 12.81 -9.82
N GLN A 294 18.36 13.18 -8.78
CA GLN A 294 17.31 12.35 -8.20
C GLN A 294 15.99 13.11 -8.17
N VAL A 295 14.90 12.43 -8.52
CA VAL A 295 13.54 12.96 -8.46
C VAL A 295 12.60 11.93 -7.87
N VAL A 296 11.60 12.39 -7.14
CA VAL A 296 10.54 11.54 -6.59
C VAL A 296 9.33 11.62 -7.51
N TYR A 297 8.92 10.49 -8.05
CA TYR A 297 7.72 10.32 -8.84
C TYR A 297 6.56 9.88 -7.94
N LYS A 298 5.47 10.67 -7.94
CA LYS A 298 4.24 10.35 -7.23
C LYS A 298 3.14 10.06 -8.27
N PRO A 299 2.59 8.83 -8.36
CA PRO A 299 1.51 8.50 -9.29
C PRO A 299 0.13 8.96 -8.76
N LYS A 300 0.08 10.18 -8.22
CA LYS A 300 -1.11 10.84 -7.68
C LYS A 300 -1.08 12.34 -8.01
N PRO A 301 -2.23 13.01 -8.15
CA PRO A 301 -2.30 14.46 -8.34
C PRO A 301 -1.46 15.19 -7.27
N MET A 302 -0.74 16.24 -7.65
CA MET A 302 0.16 17.01 -6.76
C MET A 302 -0.30 18.47 -6.55
N GLN A 303 -1.55 18.78 -6.86
CA GLN A 303 -2.12 20.11 -6.70
C GLN A 303 -2.14 20.54 -5.24
N VAL A 304 -2.32 19.59 -4.30
CA VAL A 304 -2.18 19.86 -2.87
C VAL A 304 -0.76 20.29 -2.49
N ASP A 305 0.28 19.64 -3.06
CA ASP A 305 1.67 20.04 -2.85
C ASP A 305 1.92 21.46 -3.42
N VAL A 306 1.43 21.77 -4.63
CA VAL A 306 1.52 23.11 -5.27
C VAL A 306 0.87 24.19 -4.41
N ALA A 307 -0.36 23.93 -3.94
CA ALA A 307 -1.12 24.83 -3.10
C ALA A 307 -0.37 25.08 -1.78
N PHE A 308 0.19 24.04 -1.17
CA PHE A 308 0.99 24.16 0.04
C PHE A 308 2.27 24.97 -0.19
N GLN A 309 3.01 24.76 -1.30
CA GLN A 309 4.18 25.59 -1.61
C GLN A 309 3.79 27.06 -1.78
N SER A 310 2.66 27.35 -2.41
CA SER A 310 2.14 28.72 -2.55
C SER A 310 1.78 29.34 -1.19
N LEU A 311 1.20 28.55 -0.29
CA LEU A 311 0.92 28.94 1.09
C LEU A 311 2.22 29.26 1.86
N LEU A 312 3.26 28.44 1.74
CA LEU A 312 4.57 28.73 2.35
C LEU A 312 5.16 30.05 1.83
N GLY A 313 4.96 30.37 0.55
CA GLY A 313 5.34 31.68 -0.01
C GLY A 313 4.65 32.86 0.69
N TRP A 314 3.37 32.71 1.05
CA TRP A 314 2.62 33.73 1.81
C TRP A 314 3.18 33.94 3.22
N PHE A 315 3.59 32.86 3.91
CA PHE A 315 4.25 32.92 5.21
C PHE A 315 5.65 33.52 5.11
N ASN A 316 6.45 33.11 4.12
CA ASN A 316 7.81 33.61 3.90
C ASN A 316 7.84 35.13 3.70
N ALA A 317 6.84 35.70 3.03
CA ALA A 317 6.71 37.15 2.86
C ALA A 317 6.42 37.91 4.17
N ARG A 318 6.10 37.22 5.28
CA ARG A 318 5.64 37.79 6.56
C ARG A 318 6.49 37.39 7.77
N GLN A 319 7.27 36.30 7.69
CA GLN A 319 8.00 35.72 8.83
C GLN A 319 9.47 36.16 8.95
N GLY A 320 9.94 37.09 8.11
CA GLY A 320 11.27 37.67 8.21
C GLY A 320 12.40 36.66 7.98
N GLU A 321 13.40 36.63 8.87
CA GLU A 321 14.66 35.88 8.71
C GLU A 321 14.55 34.35 8.88
N ARG A 322 13.35 33.79 9.07
CA ARG A 322 13.14 32.35 9.25
C ARG A 322 12.25 31.75 8.15
N PRO A 323 12.61 31.88 6.87
CA PRO A 323 11.79 31.35 5.79
C PRO A 323 11.77 29.82 5.80
N PHE A 324 10.66 29.26 5.36
CA PHE A 324 10.53 27.88 4.94
C PHE A 324 11.19 27.69 3.57
N ARG A 325 11.93 26.59 3.40
CA ARG A 325 12.32 26.14 2.07
C ARG A 325 11.09 25.67 1.30
N GLN A 326 10.87 26.23 0.11
CA GLN A 326 9.86 25.74 -0.82
C GLN A 326 10.44 24.62 -1.70
N ALA A 327 9.65 23.58 -1.91
CA ALA A 327 9.97 22.48 -2.78
C ALA A 327 9.75 22.83 -4.25
N ARG A 328 10.67 22.39 -5.12
CA ARG A 328 10.46 22.39 -6.57
C ARG A 328 9.65 21.15 -6.96
N LEU A 329 8.70 21.32 -7.86
CA LEU A 329 7.84 20.23 -8.33
C LEU A 329 7.34 20.46 -9.77
N VAL A 330 6.97 19.38 -10.44
CA VAL A 330 6.27 19.35 -11.73
C VAL A 330 4.96 18.60 -11.53
N ALA A 331 3.85 19.34 -11.42
CA ALA A 331 2.52 18.77 -11.25
C ALA A 331 1.84 18.49 -12.61
N ARG A 332 1.14 17.36 -12.68
CA ARG A 332 0.24 16.96 -13.77
C ARG A 332 -1.12 16.60 -13.18
N ASP A 333 -2.10 16.34 -14.04
CA ASP A 333 -3.48 16.13 -13.59
C ASP A 333 -3.62 14.88 -12.70
N THR A 334 -2.90 13.80 -13.02
CA THR A 334 -3.06 12.51 -12.32
C THR A 334 -1.78 12.02 -11.64
N TYR A 335 -0.69 12.78 -11.71
CA TYR A 335 0.62 12.41 -11.18
C TYR A 335 1.51 13.66 -11.03
N GLY A 336 2.71 13.51 -10.47
CA GLY A 336 3.71 14.56 -10.53
C GLY A 336 5.09 14.12 -10.07
N TRP A 337 5.99 15.10 -10.05
CA TRP A 337 7.39 14.94 -9.67
C TRP A 337 7.76 16.00 -8.64
N ILE A 338 8.54 15.63 -7.64
CA ILE A 338 9.10 16.56 -6.65
C ILE A 338 10.60 16.31 -6.52
N GLU A 339 11.35 17.37 -6.17
CA GLU A 339 12.78 17.23 -5.94
C GLU A 339 13.05 16.19 -4.84
N PHE A 340 14.13 15.43 -4.99
CA PHE A 340 14.59 14.54 -3.93
C PHE A 340 15.28 15.36 -2.83
N PHE A 341 14.84 15.19 -1.58
CA PHE A 341 15.46 15.83 -0.43
C PHE A 341 16.56 14.94 0.14
N GLU A 342 17.81 15.40 0.03
CA GLU A 342 18.94 14.76 0.69
C GLU A 342 19.07 15.31 2.12
N THR A 343 19.25 14.41 3.09
CA THR A 343 19.48 14.80 4.48
C THR A 343 20.78 15.57 4.60
N ALA A 344 20.80 16.62 5.43
CA ALA A 344 22.02 17.37 5.73
C ALA A 344 22.12 17.63 7.24
N PRO A 345 23.34 17.62 7.82
CA PRO A 345 23.52 17.97 9.22
C PRO A 345 23.33 19.47 9.44
N CYS A 346 22.89 19.84 10.64
CA CYS A 346 23.03 21.19 11.17
C CYS A 346 24.51 21.47 11.51
N GLN A 347 24.95 22.70 11.31
CA GLN A 347 26.31 23.17 11.56
C GLN A 347 26.47 23.85 12.93
N SER A 348 25.37 24.20 13.60
CA SER A 348 25.38 24.86 14.90
C SER A 348 24.10 24.59 15.70
N GLU A 349 24.13 24.82 17.01
CA GLU A 349 22.93 24.79 17.86
C GLU A 349 21.87 25.81 17.42
N ALA A 350 22.31 26.95 16.87
CA ALA A 350 21.40 27.96 16.33
C ALA A 350 20.61 27.44 15.12
N GLU A 351 21.24 26.63 14.26
CA GLU A 351 20.55 25.94 13.16
C GLU A 351 19.53 24.93 13.67
N VAL A 352 19.87 24.17 14.72
CA VAL A 352 18.95 23.23 15.36
C VAL A 352 17.76 23.96 16.00
N ALA A 353 18.00 25.09 16.66
CA ALA A 353 16.94 25.93 17.22
C ALA A 353 16.01 26.46 16.11
N ARG A 354 16.55 26.87 14.96
CA ARG A 354 15.73 27.28 13.80
C ARG A 354 14.96 26.11 13.19
N PHE A 355 15.55 24.92 13.13
CA PHE A 355 14.87 23.69 12.69
C PHE A 355 13.62 23.43 13.54
N TYR A 356 13.77 23.37 14.86
CA TYR A 356 12.65 23.10 15.76
C TYR A 356 11.64 24.26 15.84
N TRP A 357 12.09 25.50 15.67
CA TRP A 357 11.17 26.63 15.47
C TRP A 357 10.32 26.44 14.21
N ARG A 358 10.91 26.03 13.08
CA ARG A 358 10.15 25.73 11.84
C ARG A 358 9.20 24.55 12.02
N MET A 359 9.58 23.53 12.79
CA MET A 359 8.66 22.43 13.14
C MET A 359 7.43 22.93 13.91
N GLY A 360 7.63 23.83 14.88
CA GLY A 360 6.53 24.48 15.59
C GLY A 360 5.65 25.32 14.66
N ALA A 361 6.27 26.06 13.74
CA ALA A 361 5.56 26.84 12.74
C ALA A 361 4.73 25.96 11.79
N TYR A 362 5.30 24.85 11.29
CA TYR A 362 4.55 23.84 10.53
C TYR A 362 3.38 23.27 11.33
N LEU A 363 3.57 22.99 12.62
CA LEU A 363 2.52 22.46 13.47
C LEU A 363 1.32 23.43 13.56
N ALA A 364 1.56 24.74 13.63
CA ALA A 364 0.49 25.75 13.59
C ALA A 364 -0.22 25.81 12.24
N ILE A 365 0.53 25.71 11.13
CA ILE A 365 -0.03 25.68 9.76
C ILE A 365 -0.90 24.43 9.59
N LEU A 366 -0.36 23.26 9.89
CA LEU A 366 -1.06 21.98 9.79
C LEU A 366 -2.29 21.94 10.68
N TYR A 367 -2.22 22.51 11.89
CA TYR A 367 -3.38 22.64 12.77
C TYR A 367 -4.49 23.49 12.14
N SER A 368 -4.14 24.63 11.52
CA SER A 368 -5.11 25.51 10.88
C SER A 368 -5.75 24.94 9.61
N LEU A 369 -5.15 23.90 9.01
CA LEU A 369 -5.65 23.19 7.83
C LEU A 369 -6.28 21.83 8.19
N ASP A 370 -6.53 21.56 9.47
CA ASP A 370 -7.05 20.29 10.00
C ASP A 370 -6.34 19.04 9.44
N ALA A 371 -5.00 19.11 9.39
CA ALA A 371 -4.15 18.04 8.87
C ALA A 371 -4.14 16.80 9.78
N ALA A 372 -3.88 15.64 9.19
CA ALA A 372 -3.68 14.37 9.91
C ALA A 372 -2.44 13.62 9.38
N ASP A 373 -1.97 12.60 10.11
CA ASP A 373 -1.02 11.59 9.60
C ASP A 373 0.41 12.08 9.28
N PHE A 374 0.88 13.16 9.91
CA PHE A 374 2.27 13.65 9.79
C PHE A 374 3.21 12.97 10.79
N HIS A 375 3.50 11.71 10.53
CA HIS A 375 4.43 10.86 11.29
C HIS A 375 5.90 11.10 10.88
N ALA A 376 6.84 10.48 11.60
CA ALA A 376 8.28 10.60 11.34
C ALA A 376 8.71 10.21 9.92
N GLU A 377 7.99 9.33 9.23
CA GLU A 377 8.28 8.98 7.85
C GLU A 377 7.96 10.10 6.85
N ASN A 378 7.12 11.07 7.25
CA ASN A 378 6.66 12.17 6.40
C ASN A 378 7.52 13.43 6.52
N ILE A 379 8.64 13.36 7.24
CA ILE A 379 9.54 14.50 7.51
C ILE A 379 10.99 14.12 7.19
N ILE A 380 11.68 14.98 6.43
CA ILE A 380 13.11 14.86 6.14
C ILE A 380 13.85 16.08 6.69
N ALA A 381 14.89 15.86 7.47
CA ALA A 381 15.75 16.90 8.01
C ALA A 381 16.86 17.27 7.02
N VAL A 382 16.77 18.47 6.45
CA VAL A 382 17.74 19.02 5.49
C VAL A 382 18.46 20.21 6.11
N GLY A 383 19.44 19.93 6.96
CA GLY A 383 20.10 20.95 7.78
C GLY A 383 19.07 21.58 8.73
N GLU A 384 18.99 22.90 8.73
CA GLU A 384 17.99 23.65 9.50
C GLU A 384 16.57 23.65 8.90
N GLN A 385 16.34 22.96 7.78
CA GLN A 385 15.06 22.95 7.05
C GLN A 385 14.35 21.58 7.20
N PRO A 386 13.27 21.49 7.98
CA PRO A 386 12.38 20.34 7.93
C PRO A 386 11.55 20.37 6.65
N MET A 387 11.58 19.28 5.88
CA MET A 387 10.81 19.11 4.65
C MET A 387 9.67 18.11 4.87
N LEU A 388 8.43 18.56 4.67
CA LEU A 388 7.25 17.69 4.66
C LEU A 388 7.12 17.02 3.28
N ILE A 389 7.01 15.69 3.24
CA ILE A 389 7.04 14.94 1.96
C ILE A 389 5.72 14.30 1.55
N ASP A 390 4.75 14.18 2.47
CA ASP A 390 3.39 13.78 2.12
C ASP A 390 2.38 14.77 2.69
N LEU A 391 1.64 15.43 1.79
CA LEU A 391 0.70 16.51 2.11
C LEU A 391 -0.73 16.11 1.75
N GLU A 392 -0.97 14.84 1.46
CA GLU A 392 -2.27 14.40 0.94
C GLU A 392 -3.37 14.44 1.99
N THR A 393 -3.06 14.46 3.28
CA THR A 393 -4.02 14.40 4.40
C THR A 393 -4.34 15.77 5.02
N LEU A 394 -4.26 16.86 4.23
CA LEU A 394 -4.76 18.18 4.63
C LEU A 394 -6.30 18.22 4.55
N PHE A 395 -6.93 19.05 5.38
CA PHE A 395 -8.39 19.20 5.49
C PHE A 395 -9.09 17.86 5.80
N HIS A 396 -8.51 17.09 6.72
CA HIS A 396 -8.95 15.73 6.98
C HIS A 396 -10.30 15.71 7.69
N VAL A 397 -11.30 15.14 7.01
CA VAL A 397 -12.66 14.91 7.51
C VAL A 397 -12.88 13.45 7.90
N TYR A 398 -13.79 13.22 8.85
CA TYR A 398 -14.17 11.88 9.29
C TYR A 398 -15.50 11.45 8.67
N PHE A 399 -15.63 10.16 8.38
CA PHE A 399 -16.88 9.57 7.88
C PHE A 399 -17.94 9.57 8.99
N GLY A 400 -18.82 10.56 9.02
CA GLY A 400 -19.89 10.69 10.00
C GLY A 400 -19.47 10.90 11.44
N ASP A 401 -20.48 11.03 12.31
CA ASP A 401 -20.27 11.14 13.74
C ASP A 401 -19.91 9.81 14.40
N TYR A 402 -18.90 9.86 15.27
CA TYR A 402 -18.66 8.79 16.22
C TYR A 402 -19.52 9.05 17.46
N PRO A 403 -20.52 8.20 17.75
CA PRO A 403 -21.36 8.40 18.92
C PRO A 403 -20.51 8.39 20.19
N VAL A 404 -20.67 9.42 21.02
CA VAL A 404 -20.01 9.54 22.32
C VAL A 404 -20.95 8.98 23.38
N GLU A 405 -20.83 7.68 23.63
CA GLU A 405 -21.65 6.96 24.60
C GLU A 405 -20.94 6.80 25.96
N ASN A 406 -19.61 6.98 25.99
CA ASN A 406 -18.81 6.85 27.20
C ASN A 406 -17.61 7.81 27.27
N ALA A 407 -16.98 7.87 28.44
CA ALA A 407 -15.85 8.77 28.72
C ALA A 407 -14.62 8.50 27.82
N ALA A 408 -14.36 7.25 27.43
CA ALA A 408 -13.26 6.92 26.54
C ALA A 408 -13.49 7.49 25.13
N GLN A 409 -14.71 7.35 24.60
CA GLN A 409 -15.11 7.93 23.31
C GLN A 409 -15.12 9.47 23.36
N ALA A 410 -15.48 10.07 24.49
CA ALA A 410 -15.42 11.53 24.67
C ALA A 410 -13.97 12.03 24.63
N ALA A 411 -13.04 11.31 25.26
CA ALA A 411 -11.62 11.62 25.20
C ALA A 411 -11.08 11.48 23.77
N GLU A 412 -11.45 10.42 23.05
CA GLU A 412 -11.09 10.21 21.65
C GLU A 412 -11.61 11.33 20.74
N ALA A 413 -12.87 11.74 20.91
CA ALA A 413 -13.45 12.86 20.18
C ALA A 413 -12.68 14.16 20.41
N ARG A 414 -12.21 14.42 21.63
CA ARG A 414 -11.40 15.61 21.95
C ARG A 414 -9.98 15.51 21.35
N LEU A 415 -9.40 14.31 21.30
CA LEU A 415 -8.11 14.09 20.62
C LEU A 415 -8.22 14.32 19.11
N ARG A 416 -9.36 13.98 18.49
CA ARG A 416 -9.63 14.24 17.06
C ARG A 416 -9.65 15.73 16.69
N THR A 417 -9.84 16.65 17.62
CA THR A 417 -9.81 18.10 17.34
C THR A 417 -8.58 18.79 17.92
N ALA A 418 -7.69 18.04 18.55
CA ALA A 418 -6.48 18.55 19.18
C ALA A 418 -5.31 18.56 18.18
N VAL A 419 -4.29 19.35 18.49
CA VAL A 419 -2.99 19.37 17.78
C VAL A 419 -2.36 17.96 17.68
N LEU A 420 -2.69 17.06 18.60
CA LEU A 420 -2.25 15.67 18.60
C LEU A 420 -2.70 14.88 17.35
N LYS A 421 -3.87 15.20 16.75
CA LYS A 421 -4.36 14.55 15.51
C LYS A 421 -3.35 14.63 14.37
N ILE A 422 -2.56 15.70 14.33
CA ILE A 422 -1.60 15.95 13.24
C ILE A 422 -0.56 14.82 13.17
N GLY A 423 -0.23 14.16 14.28
CA GLY A 423 0.75 13.06 14.31
C GLY A 423 2.20 13.50 14.52
N MET A 424 2.47 14.81 14.54
CA MET A 424 3.84 15.33 14.77
C MET A 424 4.29 15.23 16.22
N LEU A 425 3.37 15.35 17.19
CA LEU A 425 3.71 15.37 18.62
C LEU A 425 3.89 13.95 19.18
N PRO A 426 4.83 13.74 20.13
CA PRO A 426 5.07 12.44 20.75
C PRO A 426 3.80 11.79 21.31
N GLN A 427 3.49 10.57 20.86
CA GLN A 427 2.33 9.82 21.31
C GLN A 427 2.53 8.31 21.20
N LYS A 428 1.95 7.56 22.15
CA LYS A 428 1.95 6.09 22.13
C LYS A 428 0.75 5.59 21.31
N ILE A 429 0.98 5.08 20.11
CA ILE A 429 -0.11 4.73 19.17
C ILE A 429 -0.37 3.22 19.11
N TRP A 430 0.68 2.39 19.02
CA TRP A 430 0.51 0.95 18.87
C TRP A 430 0.79 0.21 20.17
N GLY A 431 -0.15 0.30 21.11
CA GLY A 431 -0.06 -0.38 22.40
C GLY A 431 -0.41 -1.86 22.36
N ASN A 432 0.12 -2.62 23.31
CA ASN A 432 -0.38 -3.93 23.69
C ASN A 432 -0.96 -3.94 25.11
N LYS A 433 -1.53 -5.07 25.52
CA LYS A 433 -2.16 -5.22 26.85
C LYS A 433 -1.19 -5.06 28.01
N ASP A 434 0.11 -5.22 27.76
CA ASP A 434 1.18 -5.11 28.74
C ASP A 434 1.76 -3.68 28.82
N GLY A 435 1.17 -2.71 28.11
CA GLY A 435 1.56 -1.30 28.13
C GLY A 435 2.76 -0.94 27.26
N VAL A 436 3.32 -1.90 26.51
CA VAL A 436 4.35 -1.63 25.49
C VAL A 436 3.67 -0.96 24.30
N ALA A 437 4.18 0.21 23.91
CA ALA A 437 3.68 0.96 22.77
C ALA A 437 4.85 1.64 22.06
N VAL A 438 4.66 1.90 20.75
CA VAL A 438 5.62 2.69 19.98
C VAL A 438 5.12 4.11 19.76
N ASP A 439 6.10 5.00 19.67
CA ASP A 439 5.95 6.37 19.20
C ASP A 439 6.46 6.47 17.77
N VAL A 440 5.58 6.90 16.86
CA VAL A 440 5.89 7.13 15.44
C VAL A 440 5.75 8.61 15.06
N SER A 441 5.69 9.48 16.06
CA SER A 441 5.52 10.93 15.88
C SER A 441 6.63 11.60 15.10
N GLY A 442 6.25 12.66 14.37
CA GLY A 442 7.18 13.47 13.57
C GLY A 442 8.30 14.20 14.33
N LEU A 443 8.19 14.36 15.65
CA LEU A 443 9.17 15.06 16.49
C LEU A 443 9.96 14.14 17.43
N GLY A 444 9.32 13.14 18.01
CA GLY A 444 9.84 12.42 19.18
C GLY A 444 10.21 10.97 18.94
N ALA A 445 9.80 10.37 17.83
CA ALA A 445 9.87 8.93 17.62
C ALA A 445 11.31 8.38 17.62
N PRO A 446 11.68 7.51 18.59
CA PRO A 446 13.00 6.89 18.63
C PRO A 446 13.23 5.94 17.45
N ARG A 447 14.48 5.84 17.01
CA ARG A 447 14.89 4.93 15.93
C ARG A 447 14.67 3.46 16.26
N ARG A 448 14.87 3.05 17.51
CA ARG A 448 14.64 1.67 17.98
C ARG A 448 13.75 1.66 19.20
N GLN A 449 12.73 0.81 19.19
CA GLN A 449 11.73 0.70 20.26
C GLN A 449 11.29 -0.75 20.42
N PRO A 450 10.89 -1.18 21.62
CA PRO A 450 10.33 -2.52 21.80
C PRO A 450 9.05 -2.68 20.98
N ALA A 451 8.97 -3.74 20.16
CA ALA A 451 7.77 -3.96 19.37
C ALA A 451 6.58 -4.37 20.26
N PRO A 452 5.39 -3.81 19.99
CA PRO A 452 4.20 -4.11 20.79
C PRO A 452 3.60 -5.47 20.44
N ARG A 453 4.00 -6.06 19.31
CA ARG A 453 3.44 -7.30 18.77
C ARG A 453 4.53 -8.18 18.19
N LYS A 454 4.25 -9.48 18.14
CA LYS A 454 5.12 -10.44 17.47
C LYS A 454 5.04 -10.28 15.96
N THR A 455 6.18 -10.34 15.30
CA THR A 455 6.32 -10.31 13.84
C THR A 455 6.62 -11.71 13.34
N LEU A 456 6.16 -12.02 12.11
CA LEU A 456 6.52 -13.26 11.43
C LEU A 456 8.01 -13.26 11.09
N VAL A 457 8.74 -14.24 11.61
CA VAL A 457 10.15 -14.49 11.32
C VAL A 457 10.33 -15.92 10.82
N TRP A 458 11.41 -16.14 10.07
CA TRP A 458 11.79 -17.46 9.57
C TRP A 458 12.82 -18.10 10.48
N ASP A 459 12.47 -19.22 11.10
CA ASP A 459 13.41 -20.08 11.81
C ASP A 459 14.14 -20.99 10.81
N ARG A 460 15.46 -21.13 10.95
CA ARG A 460 16.34 -21.93 10.05
C ARG A 460 16.09 -21.63 8.56
N PRO A 461 16.14 -20.36 8.11
CA PRO A 461 15.87 -20.00 6.72
C PRO A 461 16.83 -20.71 5.76
N GLY A 462 16.31 -21.16 4.61
CA GLY A 462 17.11 -21.85 3.59
C GLY A 462 17.38 -23.33 3.84
N THR A 463 16.59 -23.96 4.73
CA THR A 463 16.65 -25.40 5.04
C THR A 463 15.27 -26.04 4.94
N ASP A 464 15.18 -27.36 4.79
CA ASP A 464 13.88 -28.07 4.77
C ASP A 464 13.18 -28.12 6.15
N GLU A 465 13.89 -27.70 7.19
CA GLU A 465 13.38 -27.52 8.56
C GLU A 465 12.84 -26.11 8.80
N MET A 466 12.86 -25.25 7.78
CA MET A 466 12.40 -23.87 7.85
C MET A 466 10.94 -23.81 8.30
N ARG A 467 10.64 -22.88 9.22
CA ARG A 467 9.27 -22.69 9.74
C ARG A 467 9.00 -21.25 10.11
N ALA A 468 7.73 -20.87 9.94
CA ALA A 468 7.20 -19.60 10.43
C ALA A 468 7.18 -19.58 11.96
N LYS A 469 7.80 -18.57 12.57
CA LYS A 469 7.67 -18.25 14.00
C LYS A 469 7.17 -16.83 14.19
N PHE A 470 6.54 -16.57 15.33
CA PHE A 470 6.15 -15.22 15.74
C PHE A 470 6.98 -14.82 16.95
N GLU A 471 7.83 -13.80 16.79
CA GLU A 471 8.76 -13.33 17.80
C GLU A 471 8.65 -11.81 17.99
N PHE A 472 8.97 -11.32 19.19
CA PHE A 472 9.13 -9.88 19.40
C PHE A 472 10.48 -9.47 18.82
N VAL A 473 10.45 -8.67 17.77
CA VAL A 473 11.63 -8.07 17.15
C VAL A 473 11.51 -6.57 17.36
N ASP A 474 12.57 -5.91 17.83
CA ASP A 474 12.54 -4.46 18.04
C ASP A 474 12.01 -3.73 16.79
N PHE A 475 11.12 -2.78 17.03
CA PHE A 475 10.63 -1.87 16.01
C PHE A 475 11.75 -0.88 15.66
N GLU A 476 12.33 -1.04 14.48
CA GLU A 476 13.31 -0.11 13.92
C GLU A 476 12.65 0.81 12.90
N MET A 477 12.61 2.10 13.22
CA MET A 477 12.05 3.11 12.33
C MET A 477 13.12 3.63 11.37
N GLN A 478 12.96 3.39 10.08
CA GLN A 478 13.80 3.99 9.05
C GLN A 478 13.25 5.38 8.68
N SER A 479 13.66 6.39 9.44
CA SER A 479 13.21 7.76 9.24
C SER A 479 14.38 8.73 9.21
N GLN A 480 14.14 9.90 8.62
CA GLN A 480 15.13 10.95 8.44
C GLN A 480 14.66 12.29 9.06
N HIS A 481 13.72 12.22 10.00
CA HIS A 481 13.00 13.38 10.54
C HIS A 481 13.79 14.23 11.54
N ARG A 482 14.86 13.68 12.14
CA ARG A 482 15.60 14.34 13.21
C ARG A 482 16.80 15.13 12.69
N PRO A 483 17.05 16.34 13.21
CA PRO A 483 18.26 17.07 12.88
C PRO A 483 19.48 16.36 13.50
N VAL A 484 20.59 16.41 12.77
CA VAL A 484 21.87 15.84 13.20
C VAL A 484 22.86 16.99 13.42
N LEU A 485 23.57 16.99 14.55
CA LEU A 485 24.64 17.94 14.86
C LEU A 485 25.88 17.15 15.32
N ASN A 486 27.05 17.43 14.76
CA ASN A 486 28.31 16.74 15.08
C ASN A 486 28.20 15.20 15.00
N GLY A 487 27.46 14.68 14.01
CA GLY A 487 27.27 13.25 13.77
C GLY A 487 26.30 12.55 14.75
N ARG A 488 25.56 13.30 15.58
CA ARG A 488 24.57 12.76 16.52
C ARG A 488 23.19 13.34 16.26
N GLU A 489 22.15 12.50 16.35
CA GLU A 489 20.77 12.98 16.37
C GLU A 489 20.55 13.86 17.61
N VAL A 490 19.84 14.98 17.43
CA VAL A 490 19.57 15.91 18.54
C VAL A 490 18.26 15.56 19.23
N GLU A 491 18.30 15.48 20.56
CA GLU A 491 17.13 15.19 21.39
C GLU A 491 16.14 16.35 21.41
N LEU A 492 14.86 16.03 21.19
CA LEU A 492 13.75 16.98 21.16
C LEU A 492 13.62 17.84 22.43
N GLY A 493 13.84 17.23 23.60
CA GLY A 493 13.55 17.86 24.90
C GLY A 493 14.31 19.17 25.15
N GLN A 494 15.47 19.35 24.53
CA GLN A 494 16.31 20.56 24.68
C GLN A 494 15.78 21.76 23.89
N TYR A 495 14.84 21.55 22.95
CA TYR A 495 14.37 22.57 22.01
C TYR A 495 12.85 22.78 22.06
N ALA A 496 12.18 22.34 23.12
CA ALA A 496 10.73 22.51 23.29
C ALA A 496 10.30 23.97 23.19
N ASP A 497 11.05 24.90 23.78
CA ASP A 497 10.76 26.34 23.74
C ASP A 497 10.82 26.91 22.31
N ALA A 498 11.72 26.40 21.47
CA ALA A 498 11.80 26.80 20.07
C ALA A 498 10.54 26.39 19.30
N ILE A 499 10.03 25.18 19.57
CA ILE A 499 8.78 24.67 18.97
C ILE A 499 7.60 25.54 19.42
N TYR A 500 7.48 25.82 20.72
CA TYR A 500 6.42 26.70 21.23
C TYR A 500 6.48 28.09 20.60
N ALA A 501 7.66 28.70 20.52
CA ALA A 501 7.84 30.01 19.91
C ALA A 501 7.48 30.01 18.40
N GLY A 502 7.79 28.92 17.69
CA GLY A 502 7.43 28.75 16.28
C GLY A 502 5.93 28.62 16.06
N PHE A 503 5.30 27.78 16.87
CA PHE A 503 3.85 27.58 16.84
C PHE A 503 3.12 28.89 17.16
N GLU A 504 3.47 29.51 18.28
CA GLU A 504 2.79 30.71 18.77
C GLU A 504 2.91 31.88 17.79
N ALA A 505 4.11 32.15 17.27
CA ALA A 505 4.33 33.22 16.30
C ALA A 505 3.50 33.02 15.03
N THR A 506 3.46 31.79 14.52
CA THR A 506 2.73 31.45 13.28
C THR A 506 1.23 31.49 13.49
N TYR A 507 0.74 30.94 14.61
CA TYR A 507 -0.67 30.96 14.95
C TYR A 507 -1.19 32.38 15.18
N ARG A 508 -0.42 33.24 15.86
CA ARG A 508 -0.77 34.67 16.02
C ARG A 508 -0.82 35.40 14.68
N LEU A 509 0.07 35.08 13.75
CA LEU A 509 0.04 35.66 12.40
C LEU A 509 -1.25 35.27 11.66
N ILE A 510 -1.63 33.99 11.72
CA ILE A 510 -2.89 33.50 11.14
C ILE A 510 -4.08 34.21 11.78
N ALA A 511 -4.14 34.29 13.11
CA ALA A 511 -5.22 34.95 13.83
C ALA A 511 -5.32 36.45 13.51
N GLY A 512 -4.18 37.13 13.41
CA GLY A 512 -4.10 38.56 13.09
C GLY A 512 -4.48 38.89 11.63
N GLN A 513 -4.38 37.93 10.70
CA GLN A 513 -4.76 38.07 9.29
C GLN A 513 -5.88 37.10 8.88
N ARG A 514 -6.76 36.73 9.82
CA ARG A 514 -7.74 35.64 9.65
C ARG A 514 -8.52 35.70 8.33
N ALA A 515 -9.09 36.87 7.98
CA ALA A 515 -9.89 37.00 6.77
C ALA A 515 -9.06 36.79 5.49
N ALA A 516 -7.86 37.39 5.43
CA ALA A 516 -6.96 37.22 4.29
C ALA A 516 -6.43 35.79 4.19
N TYR A 517 -6.12 35.17 5.33
CA TYR A 517 -5.68 33.78 5.39
C TYR A 517 -6.79 32.82 4.93
N ALA A 518 -8.01 32.97 5.44
CA ALA A 518 -9.15 32.14 5.05
C ALA A 518 -9.48 32.27 3.56
N ALA A 519 -9.47 33.49 3.01
CA ALA A 519 -9.67 33.71 1.58
C ALA A 519 -8.59 33.03 0.73
N LEU A 520 -7.32 33.13 1.15
CA LEU A 520 -6.21 32.45 0.48
C LEU A 520 -6.34 30.93 0.54
N VAL A 521 -6.67 30.38 1.72
CA VAL A 521 -6.86 28.94 1.91
C VAL A 521 -8.00 28.42 1.01
N ALA A 522 -9.14 29.10 0.99
CA ALA A 522 -10.24 28.77 0.08
C ALA A 522 -9.80 28.80 -1.38
N GLN A 523 -9.10 29.86 -1.80
CA GLN A 523 -8.60 30.00 -3.17
C GLN A 523 -7.62 28.87 -3.56
N LEU A 524 -6.71 28.50 -2.67
CA LEU A 524 -5.64 27.54 -2.98
C LEU A 524 -6.12 26.09 -2.91
N PHE A 525 -7.03 25.77 -1.99
CA PHE A 525 -7.31 24.38 -1.63
C PHE A 525 -8.74 23.91 -1.91
N ALA A 526 -9.72 24.78 -2.18
CA ALA A 526 -11.12 24.35 -2.29
C ALA A 526 -11.32 23.12 -3.18
N ASP A 527 -10.70 23.10 -4.37
CA ASP A 527 -10.89 22.05 -5.38
C ASP A 527 -9.79 20.98 -5.43
N VAL A 528 -8.78 21.04 -4.56
CA VAL A 528 -7.65 20.08 -4.64
C VAL A 528 -8.04 18.72 -4.08
N GLU A 529 -7.57 17.65 -4.73
CA GLU A 529 -7.76 16.29 -4.21
C GLU A 529 -6.92 16.08 -2.94
N VAL A 530 -7.57 15.67 -1.84
CA VAL A 530 -6.93 15.27 -0.58
C VAL A 530 -7.39 13.87 -0.18
N ARG A 531 -6.52 13.09 0.46
CA ARG A 531 -6.78 11.75 0.98
C ARG A 531 -7.50 11.80 2.31
N ILE A 532 -8.45 10.88 2.45
CA ILE A 532 -9.14 10.62 3.71
C ILE A 532 -8.75 9.25 4.22
N LEU A 533 -8.32 9.22 5.47
CA LEU A 533 -8.09 7.98 6.20
C LEU A 533 -9.41 7.49 6.79
N ALA A 534 -10.14 6.68 6.02
CA ALA A 534 -11.35 6.02 6.51
C ALA A 534 -11.05 5.07 7.67
N ARG A 535 -9.89 4.40 7.60
CA ARG A 535 -9.32 3.52 8.63
C ARG A 535 -7.81 3.70 8.65
N PRO A 536 -7.14 3.38 9.78
CA PRO A 536 -5.69 3.34 9.81
C PRO A 536 -5.14 2.35 8.76
N THR A 537 -4.15 2.77 7.97
CA THR A 537 -3.48 1.90 6.98
C THR A 537 -3.06 0.55 7.57
N GLN A 538 -2.62 0.54 8.83
CA GLN A 538 -2.18 -0.66 9.53
C GLN A 538 -3.23 -1.79 9.53
N LEU A 539 -4.52 -1.44 9.61
CA LEU A 539 -5.60 -2.43 9.55
C LEU A 539 -5.59 -3.14 8.20
N TYR A 540 -5.51 -2.39 7.11
CA TYR A 540 -5.48 -2.94 5.76
C TYR A 540 -4.22 -3.75 5.49
N THR A 541 -3.05 -3.25 5.88
CA THR A 541 -1.79 -3.98 5.69
C THR A 541 -1.76 -5.28 6.50
N MET A 542 -2.36 -5.30 7.70
CA MET A 542 -2.55 -6.54 8.46
C MET A 542 -3.48 -7.53 7.74
N LEU A 543 -4.61 -7.08 7.18
CA LEU A 543 -5.51 -7.96 6.41
C LEU A 543 -4.80 -8.54 5.17
N LEU A 544 -4.05 -7.71 4.43
CA LEU A 544 -3.27 -8.14 3.26
C LEU A 544 -2.16 -9.14 3.64
N MET A 545 -1.50 -8.95 4.79
CA MET A 545 -0.51 -9.89 5.30
C MET A 545 -1.15 -11.23 5.69
N GLN A 546 -2.31 -11.21 6.36
CA GLN A 546 -3.04 -12.43 6.72
C GLN A 546 -3.61 -13.14 5.50
N ALA A 547 -4.00 -12.42 4.45
CA ALA A 547 -4.46 -12.99 3.20
C ALA A 547 -3.46 -14.02 2.64
N ASN A 548 -2.15 -13.86 2.87
CA ASN A 548 -1.11 -14.80 2.39
C ASN A 548 -1.03 -16.11 3.21
N HIS A 549 -1.98 -16.40 4.09
CA HIS A 549 -2.08 -17.70 4.77
C HIS A 549 -2.46 -18.82 3.77
N PRO A 550 -1.84 -20.01 3.82
CA PRO A 550 -2.10 -21.09 2.86
C PRO A 550 -3.59 -21.43 2.69
N ASP A 551 -4.33 -21.59 3.78
CA ASP A 551 -5.78 -21.89 3.73
C ASP A 551 -6.63 -20.85 3.01
N LEU A 552 -6.21 -19.59 2.98
CA LEU A 552 -6.92 -18.49 2.31
C LEU A 552 -6.55 -18.37 0.82
N GLN A 553 -5.56 -19.13 0.37
CA GLN A 553 -5.11 -19.11 -1.02
C GLN A 553 -5.72 -20.24 -1.86
N ARG A 554 -6.52 -21.12 -1.24
CA ARG A 554 -7.18 -22.26 -1.89
C ARG A 554 -8.54 -21.91 -2.49
N ASP A 555 -9.27 -20.99 -1.85
CA ASP A 555 -10.62 -20.58 -2.25
C ASP A 555 -10.83 -19.10 -1.88
N SER A 556 -11.44 -18.34 -2.78
CA SER A 556 -11.72 -16.92 -2.58
C SER A 556 -12.75 -16.67 -1.47
N LEU A 557 -13.61 -17.65 -1.13
CA LEU A 557 -14.64 -17.49 -0.11
C LEU A 557 -14.06 -17.27 1.30
N PRO A 558 -13.14 -18.11 1.83
CA PRO A 558 -12.43 -17.81 3.08
C PRO A 558 -11.65 -16.47 3.06
N LEU A 559 -11.07 -16.09 1.92
CA LEU A 559 -10.38 -14.81 1.80
C LEU A 559 -11.37 -13.63 1.93
N ASN A 560 -12.53 -13.74 1.30
CA ASN A 560 -13.61 -12.77 1.41
C ASN A 560 -14.14 -12.68 2.86
N GLN A 561 -14.24 -13.81 3.57
CA GLN A 561 -14.56 -13.86 5.02
C GLN A 561 -13.51 -13.18 5.91
N LEU A 562 -12.21 -13.25 5.55
CA LEU A 562 -11.17 -12.49 6.25
C LEU A 562 -11.44 -10.99 6.14
N PHE A 563 -11.82 -10.50 4.96
CA PHE A 563 -12.11 -9.08 4.75
C PHE A 563 -13.40 -8.61 5.43
N ASP A 564 -14.31 -9.52 5.80
CA ASP A 564 -15.47 -9.17 6.64
C ASP A 564 -15.08 -8.65 8.04
N LYS A 565 -13.80 -8.73 8.44
CA LYS A 565 -13.30 -8.03 9.64
C LYS A 565 -13.48 -6.51 9.57
N LEU A 566 -13.64 -5.93 8.37
CA LEU A 566 -13.99 -4.52 8.20
C LEU A 566 -15.34 -4.15 8.85
N TRP A 567 -16.25 -5.11 9.01
CA TRP A 567 -17.53 -4.89 9.69
C TRP A 567 -17.37 -4.64 11.20
N LEU A 568 -16.24 -5.00 11.80
CA LEU A 568 -16.01 -4.75 13.23
C LEU A 568 -16.12 -3.26 13.56
N ASP A 569 -15.59 -2.38 12.71
CA ASP A 569 -15.68 -0.93 12.93
C ASP A 569 -17.03 -0.34 12.48
N VAL A 570 -17.78 -1.03 11.61
CA VAL A 570 -19.16 -0.62 11.25
C VAL A 570 -20.07 -0.58 12.48
N ARG A 571 -19.78 -1.42 13.50
CA ARG A 571 -20.47 -1.36 14.80
C ARG A 571 -20.29 -0.04 15.53
N HIS A 572 -19.13 0.59 15.35
CA HIS A 572 -18.76 1.84 16.01
C HIS A 572 -19.06 3.05 15.13
N ASN A 573 -19.03 2.86 13.82
CA ASN A 573 -19.34 3.88 12.82
C ASN A 573 -20.13 3.25 11.65
N PRO A 574 -21.47 3.28 11.70
CA PRO A 574 -22.32 2.69 10.67
C PRO A 574 -22.11 3.28 9.26
N LYS A 575 -21.63 4.53 9.13
CA LYS A 575 -21.36 5.14 7.82
C LYS A 575 -20.23 4.44 7.08
N LEU A 576 -19.30 3.76 7.77
CA LEU A 576 -18.25 2.96 7.12
C LEU A 576 -18.81 1.81 6.26
N LYS A 577 -20.05 1.38 6.50
CA LYS A 577 -20.71 0.33 5.70
C LYS A 577 -20.68 0.63 4.20
N GLN A 578 -20.86 1.89 3.81
CA GLN A 578 -20.90 2.29 2.40
C GLN A 578 -19.54 2.16 1.70
N LEU A 579 -18.45 2.08 2.48
CA LEU A 579 -17.08 1.95 1.97
C LEU A 579 -16.70 0.50 1.69
N ILE A 580 -17.35 -0.46 2.37
CA ILE A 580 -17.03 -1.90 2.32
C ILE A 580 -16.89 -2.41 0.88
N PRO A 581 -17.79 -2.12 -0.08
CA PRO A 581 -17.65 -2.64 -1.44
C PRO A 581 -16.40 -2.11 -2.16
N SER A 582 -15.94 -0.90 -1.84
CA SER A 582 -14.70 -0.34 -2.38
C SER A 582 -13.47 -0.91 -1.67
N GLU A 583 -13.51 -1.00 -0.34
CA GLU A 583 -12.44 -1.58 0.48
C GLU A 583 -12.15 -3.03 0.05
N MET A 584 -13.18 -3.85 -0.10
CA MET A 584 -13.05 -5.25 -0.52
C MET A 584 -12.45 -5.37 -1.93
N ARG A 585 -12.88 -4.54 -2.89
CA ARG A 585 -12.34 -4.54 -4.25
C ARG A 585 -10.84 -4.25 -4.29
N ASP A 586 -10.38 -3.30 -3.48
CA ASP A 586 -8.96 -2.95 -3.41
C ASP A 586 -8.15 -4.05 -2.71
N LEU A 587 -8.65 -4.57 -1.59
CA LEU A 587 -7.99 -5.65 -0.84
C LEU A 587 -7.88 -6.95 -1.65
N GLU A 588 -8.91 -7.33 -2.41
CA GLU A 588 -8.90 -8.49 -3.31
C GLU A 588 -7.82 -8.35 -4.40
N ARG A 589 -7.48 -7.12 -4.81
CA ARG A 589 -6.38 -6.81 -5.75
C ARG A 589 -5.01 -6.70 -5.08
N GLY A 590 -4.96 -6.75 -3.75
CA GLY A 590 -3.73 -6.59 -2.98
C GLY A 590 -3.31 -5.14 -2.75
N ASP A 591 -4.21 -4.18 -2.97
CA ASP A 591 -3.99 -2.75 -2.70
C ASP A 591 -4.56 -2.36 -1.33
N VAL A 592 -3.96 -1.34 -0.72
CA VAL A 592 -4.56 -0.64 0.41
C VAL A 592 -5.69 0.25 -0.12
N PRO A 593 -6.92 0.17 0.45
CA PRO A 593 -8.01 1.04 0.05
C PRO A 593 -7.67 2.52 0.14
N LEU A 594 -8.06 3.27 -0.88
CA LEU A 594 -7.82 4.71 -0.96
C LEU A 594 -9.15 5.45 -1.14
N PHE A 595 -9.35 6.49 -0.32
CA PHE A 595 -10.47 7.41 -0.43
C PHE A 595 -9.96 8.83 -0.50
N THR A 596 -10.58 9.64 -1.35
CA THR A 596 -10.24 11.06 -1.51
C THR A 596 -11.47 11.95 -1.42
N THR A 597 -11.25 13.24 -1.19
CA THR A 597 -12.27 14.30 -1.26
C THR A 597 -11.65 15.58 -1.82
N ARG A 598 -12.49 16.61 -1.97
CA ARG A 598 -12.07 17.99 -2.15
C ARG A 598 -12.48 18.78 -0.91
N PRO A 599 -11.66 19.71 -0.39
CA PRO A 599 -11.98 20.45 0.83
C PRO A 599 -13.35 21.12 0.83
N HIS A 600 -13.88 21.61 -0.30
CA HIS A 600 -15.23 22.21 -0.35
C HIS A 600 -16.39 21.19 -0.42
N SER A 601 -16.10 19.91 -0.61
CA SER A 601 -17.08 18.86 -0.89
C SER A 601 -17.47 18.07 0.36
N ARG A 602 -18.69 17.54 0.36
CA ARG A 602 -19.20 16.57 1.36
C ARG A 602 -19.21 15.13 0.84
N HIS A 603 -18.75 14.92 -0.39
CA HIS A 603 -18.65 13.62 -1.06
C HIS A 603 -17.23 13.05 -0.93
N ALA A 604 -17.11 11.73 -1.05
CA ALA A 604 -15.83 11.05 -1.18
C ALA A 604 -15.75 10.35 -2.54
N TRP A 605 -14.54 10.00 -2.96
CA TRP A 605 -14.28 9.19 -4.13
C TRP A 605 -13.43 7.98 -3.75
N ASP A 606 -13.79 6.81 -4.28
CA ASP A 606 -13.00 5.60 -4.12
C ASP A 606 -11.76 5.58 -5.03
N SER A 607 -10.94 4.53 -4.91
CA SER A 607 -9.73 4.32 -5.72
C SER A 607 -9.98 4.28 -7.23
N GLN A 608 -11.22 4.08 -7.68
CA GLN A 608 -11.63 4.02 -9.08
C GLN A 608 -12.35 5.29 -9.54
N GLY A 609 -12.42 6.32 -8.69
CA GLY A 609 -13.10 7.58 -8.97
C GLY A 609 -14.62 7.50 -8.87
N ARG A 610 -15.18 6.46 -8.23
CA ARG A 610 -16.62 6.38 -7.97
C ARG A 610 -16.97 7.27 -6.78
N GLN A 611 -17.94 8.14 -6.97
CA GLN A 611 -18.42 9.04 -5.94
C GLN A 611 -19.25 8.29 -4.89
N ILE A 612 -19.09 8.68 -3.64
CA ILE A 612 -19.87 8.25 -2.48
C ILE A 612 -20.52 9.52 -1.92
N ASP A 613 -21.84 9.59 -2.01
CA ASP A 613 -22.59 10.82 -1.75
C ASP A 613 -22.75 11.12 -0.26
N ASP A 614 -22.71 12.42 0.09
CA ASP A 614 -23.00 12.99 1.41
C ASP A 614 -22.40 12.22 2.60
N CYS A 615 -21.17 11.74 2.45
CA CYS A 615 -20.48 10.95 3.46
C CYS A 615 -19.97 11.79 4.63
N PHE A 616 -19.81 13.10 4.45
CA PHE A 616 -19.37 14.04 5.48
C PHE A 616 -20.49 14.98 5.90
N GLU A 617 -20.50 15.34 7.18
CA GLU A 617 -21.46 16.30 7.73
C GLU A 617 -21.06 17.72 7.40
N LEU A 618 -19.76 17.99 7.49
CA LEU A 618 -19.12 19.23 7.08
C LEU A 618 -18.10 18.95 5.98
N SER A 619 -17.88 19.95 5.13
CA SER A 619 -16.73 19.98 4.23
C SER A 619 -15.44 20.14 5.02
N GLY A 620 -14.29 19.87 4.38
CA GLY A 620 -12.98 20.09 5.01
C GLY A 620 -12.57 21.57 5.10
N LEU A 621 -13.20 22.44 4.31
CA LEU A 621 -12.98 23.89 4.28
C LEU A 621 -13.76 24.66 5.35
#